data_AF-A0A9D9XXW3-F1
#
_entry.id   AF-A0A9D9XXW3-F1
#
_cell.length_a   1.000
_cell.length_b   1.000
_cell.length_c   1.000
_cell.angle_alpha   90.00
_cell.angle_beta   90.00
_cell.angle_gamma   90.00
#
_symmetry.space_group_name_H-M   'P 1'
#
loop_
_entity.id
_entity.type
_entity.pdbx_description
1 polymer ?
#
loop_
_entity_poly.entity_id
_entity_poly.type
_entity_poly.pdbx_seq_one_letter_code
_entity_poly.pdbx_strand_id
1 'polypeptide(L)'
;PNALWDDLTLVGEFVGVDVVGRSGDDLAFDARAFSYAVRADFAYKNVLQALDTNVVLFVMHTLDGTIREAQMVDDAVVTGVTLRGTWLDKVIAELSYANYSGGGFDHWIIDRDNVAFNIKYSF
;
A
#
# COMPACT_ATOMS: atom_id res chain seq x y z
N PRO A 1 24.00 -1.88 -9.80
CA PRO A 1 23.20 -1.56 -11.00
C PRO A 1 23.02 -2.81 -11.88
N ASN A 2 21.78 -3.32 -11.99
CA ASN A 2 21.43 -4.28 -13.04
C ASN A 2 20.64 -3.55 -14.13
N ALA A 3 20.29 -4.23 -15.22
CA ALA A 3 19.59 -3.60 -16.35
C ALA A 3 18.14 -3.14 -16.01
N LEU A 4 17.63 -3.48 -14.83
CA LEU A 4 16.23 -3.29 -14.45
C LEU A 4 16.05 -2.24 -13.35
N TRP A 5 17.03 -2.04 -12.45
CA TRP A 5 17.05 -1.02 -11.39
C TRP A 5 18.47 -0.83 -10.83
N ASP A 6 18.70 0.31 -10.19
CA ASP A 6 19.94 0.56 -9.46
C ASP A 6 19.90 -0.04 -8.07
N ASP A 7 18.85 0.28 -7.30
CA ASP A 7 18.57 -0.28 -5.98
C ASP A 7 17.13 -0.82 -5.91
N LEU A 8 16.93 -1.88 -5.14
CA LEU A 8 15.63 -2.45 -4.84
C LEU A 8 15.49 -2.59 -3.33
N THR A 9 14.42 -2.02 -2.77
CA THR A 9 14.00 -2.27 -1.38
C THR A 9 12.71 -3.05 -1.37
N LEU A 10 12.68 -4.17 -0.62
CA LEU A 10 11.47 -4.96 -0.41
C LEU A 10 11.14 -4.96 1.09
N VAL A 11 9.91 -4.59 1.42
CA VAL A 11 9.37 -4.61 2.79
C VAL A 11 8.13 -5.47 2.79
N GLY A 12 8.08 -6.44 3.70
CA GLY A 12 6.91 -7.27 3.95
C GLY A 12 6.48 -7.14 5.41
N GLU A 13 5.18 -7.07 5.63
CA GLU A 13 4.55 -7.00 6.95
C GLU A 13 3.43 -8.05 7.03
N PHE A 14 3.29 -8.68 8.19
CA PHE A 14 2.20 -9.59 8.51
C PHE A 14 1.59 -9.17 9.84
N VAL A 15 0.27 -9.07 9.88
CA VAL A 15 -0.49 -8.60 11.04
C VAL A 15 -1.58 -9.61 11.35
N GLY A 16 -1.69 -9.97 12.63
CA GLY A 16 -2.80 -10.74 13.17
C GLY A 16 -3.41 -9.97 14.33
N VAL A 17 -4.73 -9.90 14.37
CA VAL A 17 -5.50 -9.24 15.43
C VAL A 17 -6.43 -10.26 16.06
N ASP A 18 -6.56 -10.20 17.39
CA ASP A 18 -7.44 -11.05 18.19
C ASP A 18 -8.17 -10.17 19.23
N VAL A 19 -9.50 -10.29 19.30
CA VAL A 19 -10.37 -9.56 20.22
C VAL A 19 -10.58 -10.38 21.48
N VAL A 20 -9.94 -9.97 22.57
CA VAL A 20 -10.01 -10.68 23.86
C VAL A 20 -11.19 -10.21 24.72
N GLY A 21 -11.81 -11.13 25.45
CA GLY A 21 -12.82 -10.82 26.48
C GLY A 21 -14.28 -10.78 26.01
N ARG A 22 -14.56 -11.15 24.76
CA ARG A 22 -15.90 -11.40 24.21
C ARG A 22 -15.86 -12.69 23.39
N SER A 23 -16.94 -13.48 23.39
CA SER A 23 -17.08 -14.60 22.45
C SER A 23 -17.40 -14.06 21.06
N GLY A 24 -16.95 -14.75 19.99
CA GLY A 24 -17.24 -14.36 18.60
C GLY A 24 -18.74 -14.19 18.32
N ASP A 25 -19.58 -14.96 19.01
CA ASP A 25 -21.05 -14.88 18.91
C ASP A 25 -21.63 -13.58 19.50
N ASP A 26 -20.88 -12.85 20.33
CA ASP A 26 -21.27 -11.56 20.90
C ASP A 26 -20.80 -10.36 20.07
N LEU A 27 -19.99 -10.61 19.04
CA LEU A 27 -19.42 -9.59 18.18
C LEU A 27 -20.24 -9.49 16.89
N ALA A 28 -20.38 -8.26 16.37
CA ALA A 28 -20.98 -8.05 15.06
C ALA A 28 -20.07 -8.51 13.90
N PHE A 29 -18.82 -8.86 14.21
CA PHE A 29 -17.73 -9.20 13.28
C PHE A 29 -16.82 -10.29 13.90
N ASP A 30 -15.80 -10.73 13.16
CA ASP A 30 -14.93 -11.83 13.59
C ASP A 30 -14.07 -11.47 14.81
N ALA A 31 -13.77 -12.48 15.64
CA ALA A 31 -12.89 -12.31 16.79
C ALA A 31 -11.41 -12.24 16.40
N ARG A 32 -11.05 -12.68 15.19
CA ARG A 32 -9.67 -12.70 14.69
C ARG A 32 -9.63 -12.31 13.24
N ALA A 33 -8.55 -11.64 12.84
CA ALA A 33 -8.28 -11.33 11.44
C ALA A 33 -6.78 -11.39 11.15
N PHE A 34 -6.42 -11.70 9.90
CA PHE A 34 -5.04 -11.73 9.43
C PHE A 34 -4.88 -10.97 8.11
N SER A 35 -3.83 -10.17 8.00
CA SER A 35 -3.48 -9.46 6.77
C SER A 35 -1.98 -9.46 6.54
N TYR A 36 -1.58 -9.30 5.28
CA TYR A 36 -0.19 -8.99 4.94
C TYR A 36 -0.12 -7.76 4.04
N ALA A 37 1.03 -7.10 4.06
CA ALA A 37 1.37 -6.03 3.15
C ALA A 37 2.77 -6.24 2.58
N VAL A 38 2.95 -5.97 1.29
CA VAL A 38 4.25 -6.00 0.62
C VAL A 38 4.42 -4.71 -0.16
N ARG A 39 5.61 -4.11 -0.02
CA ARG A 39 6.05 -2.93 -0.76
C ARG A 39 7.38 -3.20 -1.43
N ALA A 40 7.47 -2.92 -2.72
CA ALA A 40 8.71 -2.93 -3.48
C ALA A 40 9.02 -1.52 -3.98
N ASP A 41 10.24 -1.03 -3.75
CA ASP A 41 10.73 0.27 -4.19
C ASP A 41 11.91 0.08 -5.13
N PHE A 42 11.71 0.41 -6.41
CA PHE A 42 12.71 0.34 -7.46
C PHE A 42 13.28 1.73 -7.68
N ALA A 43 14.55 1.94 -7.38
CA ALA A 43 15.23 3.21 -7.56
C ALA A 43 16.06 3.21 -8.85
N TYR A 44 15.97 4.32 -9.58
CA TYR A 44 16.71 4.61 -10.79
C TYR A 44 17.40 5.95 -10.62
N LYS A 45 18.74 5.95 -10.61
CA LYS A 45 19.53 7.16 -10.36
C LYS A 45 20.01 7.74 -11.68
N ASN A 46 20.04 9.07 -11.77
CA ASN A 46 20.54 9.82 -12.92
C ASN A 46 19.91 9.38 -14.26
N VAL A 47 18.58 9.15 -14.27
CA VAL A 47 17.84 8.77 -15.48
C VAL A 47 17.96 9.88 -16.55
N LEU A 48 17.92 11.13 -16.09
CA LEU A 48 18.36 12.31 -16.84
C LEU A 48 19.29 13.12 -15.95
N GLN A 49 19.88 14.18 -16.51
CA GLN A 49 20.78 15.05 -15.75
C GLN A 49 20.07 15.60 -14.51
N ALA A 50 20.57 15.19 -13.33
CA ALA A 50 20.04 15.51 -12.02
C ALA A 50 18.59 15.07 -11.76
N LEU A 51 18.10 14.06 -12.47
CA LEU A 51 16.78 13.45 -12.24
C LEU A 51 16.94 12.01 -11.76
N ASP A 52 16.53 11.78 -10.52
CA ASP A 52 16.34 10.45 -9.96
C ASP A 52 14.86 10.06 -10.03
N THR A 53 14.58 8.77 -10.18
CA THR A 53 13.20 8.26 -10.29
C THR A 53 13.01 7.01 -9.41
N ASN A 54 11.83 6.89 -8.81
CA ASN A 54 11.42 5.70 -8.07
C ASN A 54 10.09 5.19 -8.63
N VAL A 55 10.01 3.86 -8.77
CA VAL A 55 8.75 3.15 -8.99
C VAL A 55 8.47 2.35 -7.74
N VAL A 56 7.35 2.63 -7.08
CA VAL A 56 6.93 1.92 -5.87
C VAL A 56 5.69 1.10 -6.19
N LEU A 57 5.74 -0.19 -5.91
CA LEU A 57 4.59 -1.09 -5.96
C LEU A 57 4.18 -1.48 -4.55
N PHE A 58 2.89 -1.55 -4.30
CA PHE A 58 2.32 -1.94 -3.02
C PHE A 58 1.15 -2.89 -3.22
N VAL A 59 1.06 -3.90 -2.35
CA VAL A 59 -0.11 -4.76 -2.20
C VAL A 59 -0.37 -5.02 -0.72
N MET A 60 -1.63 -4.98 -0.33
CA MET A 60 -2.11 -5.44 0.96
C MET A 60 -3.31 -6.34 0.75
N HIS A 61 -3.39 -7.43 1.50
CA HIS A 61 -4.50 -8.37 1.42
C HIS A 61 -4.84 -8.89 2.82
N THR A 62 -6.12 -8.87 3.15
CA THR A 62 -6.67 -9.55 4.32
C THR A 62 -7.03 -10.97 3.93
N LEU A 63 -6.43 -11.93 4.62
CA LEU A 63 -6.49 -13.36 4.30
C LEU A 63 -7.71 -14.06 4.89
N ASP A 64 -8.11 -13.64 6.08
CA ASP A 64 -9.19 -14.25 6.85
C ASP A 64 -9.65 -13.27 7.92
N GLY A 65 -10.96 -13.26 8.17
CA GLY A 65 -11.62 -12.51 9.23
C GLY A 65 -11.81 -11.03 8.95
N THR A 66 -12.95 -10.51 9.40
CA THR A 66 -13.30 -9.09 9.33
C THR A 66 -13.27 -8.47 10.71
N ILE A 67 -12.42 -7.46 10.92
CA ILE A 67 -12.37 -6.59 12.10
C ILE A 67 -12.28 -5.13 11.62
N ARG A 68 -13.39 -4.39 11.71
CA ARG A 68 -13.53 -3.06 11.11
C ARG A 68 -12.74 -1.99 11.85
N GLU A 69 -12.63 -2.11 13.16
CA GLU A 69 -11.83 -1.24 14.02
C GLU A 69 -10.34 -1.30 13.65
N ALA A 70 -9.88 -2.46 13.16
CA ALA A 70 -8.53 -2.67 12.68
C ALA A 70 -8.38 -2.41 11.16
N GLN A 71 -9.45 -1.98 10.48
CA GLN A 71 -9.50 -1.83 9.02
C GLN A 71 -9.13 -3.12 8.26
N MET A 72 -9.41 -4.28 8.85
CA MET A 72 -9.22 -5.59 8.24
C MET A 72 -10.60 -6.09 7.80
N VAL A 73 -10.77 -6.32 6.51
CA VAL A 73 -12.00 -6.88 5.96
C VAL A 73 -11.61 -8.06 5.10
N ASP A 74 -12.24 -9.20 5.34
CA ASP A 74 -11.91 -10.46 4.68
C ASP A 74 -11.92 -10.33 3.15
N ASP A 75 -11.00 -10.98 2.45
CA ASP A 75 -10.78 -10.85 1.00
C ASP A 75 -10.50 -9.41 0.48
N ALA A 76 -10.35 -8.40 1.34
CA ALA A 76 -10.08 -7.04 0.88
C ALA A 76 -8.62 -6.91 0.40
N VAL A 77 -8.47 -6.42 -0.82
CA VAL A 77 -7.19 -6.19 -1.49
C VAL A 77 -7.02 -4.70 -1.78
N VAL A 78 -5.85 -4.17 -1.43
CA VAL A 78 -5.40 -2.85 -1.86
C VAL A 78 -4.14 -3.01 -2.69
N THR A 79 -4.14 -2.49 -3.90
CA THR A 79 -2.95 -2.43 -4.75
C THR A 79 -2.62 -1.01 -5.10
N GLY A 80 -1.34 -0.71 -5.31
CA GLY A 80 -0.92 0.63 -5.68
C GLY A 80 0.39 0.65 -6.45
N VAL A 81 0.50 1.68 -7.30
CA VAL A 81 1.72 2.05 -7.99
C VAL A 81 1.97 3.54 -7.78
N THR A 82 3.22 3.89 -7.50
CA THR A 82 3.65 5.29 -7.38
C THR A 82 4.89 5.52 -8.23
N LEU A 83 4.86 6.57 -9.04
CA LEU A 83 5.99 7.09 -9.78
C LEU A 83 6.43 8.38 -9.10
N ARG A 84 7.71 8.46 -8.70
CA ARG A 84 8.29 9.66 -8.11
C ARG A 84 9.51 10.09 -8.92
N GLY A 85 9.58 11.36 -9.28
CA GLY A 85 10.77 12.00 -9.83
C GLY A 85 11.32 13.03 -8.85
N THR A 86 12.64 13.01 -8.64
CA THR A 86 13.36 13.97 -7.81
C THR A 86 14.38 14.69 -8.68
N TRP A 87 14.20 15.99 -8.87
CA TRP A 87 15.10 16.83 -9.65
C TRP A 87 15.96 17.71 -8.74
N LEU A 88 17.29 17.62 -8.91
CA LEU A 88 18.30 18.37 -8.17
C LEU A 88 18.16 18.27 -6.63
N ASP A 89 17.59 17.18 -6.12
CA ASP A 89 17.22 17.00 -4.71
C ASP A 89 16.32 18.11 -4.13
N LYS A 90 15.68 18.91 -4.99
CA LYS A 90 14.90 20.09 -4.61
C LYS A 90 13.44 20.01 -5.00
N VAL A 91 13.16 19.48 -6.19
CA VAL A 91 11.80 19.32 -6.70
C VAL A 91 11.44 17.85 -6.68
N ILE A 92 10.38 17.49 -5.97
CA ILE A 92 9.84 16.13 -5.95
C ILE A 92 8.46 16.18 -6.59
N ALA A 93 8.28 15.45 -7.69
CA ALA A 93 6.98 15.22 -8.30
C ALA A 93 6.58 13.75 -8.09
N GLU A 94 5.34 13.50 -7.69
CA GLU A 94 4.83 12.17 -7.39
C GLU A 94 3.45 11.98 -8.03
N LEU A 95 3.28 10.87 -8.74
CA LEU A 95 2.01 10.41 -9.28
C LEU A 95 1.73 9.03 -8.69
N SER A 96 0.61 8.87 -7.99
CA SER A 96 0.22 7.61 -7.37
C SER A 96 -1.16 7.19 -7.83
N TYR A 97 -1.31 5.90 -8.09
CA TYR A 97 -2.59 5.23 -8.32
C TYR A 97 -2.76 4.12 -7.29
N ALA A 98 -3.95 4.00 -6.71
CA ALA A 98 -4.31 2.89 -5.84
C ALA A 98 -5.71 2.38 -6.19
N ASN A 99 -5.86 1.06 -6.18
CA ASN A 99 -7.13 0.36 -6.36
C ASN A 99 -7.48 -0.42 -5.09
N TYR A 100 -8.75 -0.38 -4.74
CA TYR A 100 -9.34 -1.10 -3.62
C TYR A 100 -10.40 -2.04 -4.16
N SER A 101 -10.28 -3.33 -3.88
CA SER A 101 -11.18 -4.38 -4.36
C SER A 101 -11.40 -5.46 -3.31
N GLY A 102 -12.38 -6.34 -3.53
CA GLY A 102 -12.73 -7.39 -2.58
C GLY A 102 -13.39 -6.85 -1.30
N GLY A 103 -13.60 -7.71 -0.29
CA GLY A 103 -14.22 -7.30 0.96
C GLY A 103 -15.75 -7.34 1.02
N GLY A 104 -16.41 -7.73 -0.07
CA GLY A 104 -17.86 -7.97 -0.11
C GLY A 104 -18.70 -6.79 0.41
N PHE A 105 -19.81 -7.11 1.09
CA PHE A 105 -20.72 -6.11 1.66
C PHE A 105 -20.16 -5.37 2.88
N ASP A 106 -19.16 -5.93 3.55
CA ASP A 106 -18.60 -5.39 4.79
C ASP A 106 -17.51 -4.33 4.53
N HIS A 107 -17.00 -4.26 3.30
CA HIS A 107 -16.01 -3.29 2.88
C HIS A 107 -16.64 -2.03 2.29
N TRP A 108 -16.55 -0.93 3.02
CA TRP A 108 -17.06 0.38 2.59
C TRP A 108 -16.25 1.03 1.47
N ILE A 109 -15.05 0.51 1.18
CA ILE A 109 -14.11 1.03 0.17
C ILE A 109 -13.91 -0.04 -0.91
N ILE A 110 -15.00 -0.64 -1.40
CA ILE A 110 -14.94 -1.60 -2.50
C ILE A 110 -14.98 -0.90 -3.86
N ASP A 111 -14.26 -1.47 -4.83
CA ASP A 111 -14.18 -1.04 -6.23
C ASP A 111 -13.88 0.46 -6.41
N ARG A 112 -12.98 0.97 -5.56
CA ARG A 112 -12.56 2.37 -5.60
C ARG A 112 -11.19 2.51 -6.24
N ASP A 113 -11.11 3.47 -7.15
CA ASP A 113 -9.86 3.94 -7.73
C ASP A 113 -9.49 5.29 -7.15
N ASN A 114 -8.21 5.49 -6.84
CA ASN A 114 -7.69 6.77 -6.40
C ASN A 114 -6.45 7.13 -7.23
N VAL A 115 -6.44 8.35 -7.76
CA VAL A 115 -5.29 8.93 -8.46
C VAL A 115 -4.93 10.22 -7.74
N ALA A 116 -3.67 10.36 -7.35
CA ALA A 116 -3.15 11.56 -6.72
C ALA A 116 -1.87 12.02 -7.42
N PHE A 117 -1.74 13.34 -7.53
CA PHE A 117 -0.55 14.00 -8.05
C PHE A 117 -0.06 15.03 -7.05
N ASN A 118 1.23 15.03 -6.76
CA ASN A 118 1.85 15.88 -5.77
C ASN A 118 3.15 16.50 -6.32
N ILE A 119 3.37 17.77 -6.03
CA ILE A 119 4.64 18.45 -6.31
C ILE A 119 5.11 19.13 -5.02
N LYS A 120 6.37 18.92 -4.65
CA LYS A 120 7.04 19.54 -3.51
C LYS A 120 8.30 20.25 -4.00
N TYR A 121 8.59 21.39 -3.39
CA TYR A 121 9.82 22.14 -3.61
C TYR A 121 10.44 22.50 -2.26
N SER A 122 11.74 22.28 -2.09
CA SER A 122 12.52 22.66 -0.91
C SER A 122 13.55 23.73 -1.25
N PHE A 123 13.67 24.74 -0.37
CA PHE A 123 14.65 25.83 -0.46
C PHE A 123 15.89 25.58 0.38
#